data_AF-A0A7K4CB47-F1
#
_entry.id   AF-A0A7K4CB47-F1
#
_cell.length_a   1.000
_cell.length_b   1.000
_cell.length_c   1.000
_cell.angle_alpha   90.00
_cell.angle_beta   90.00
_cell.angle_gamma   90.00
#
_symmetry.space_group_name_H-M   'P 1'
#
loop_
_entity.id
_entity.type
_entity.pdbx_description
1 polymer ?
#
loop_
_entity_poly.entity_id
_entity_poly.type
_entity_poly.pdbx_seq_one_letter_code
_entity_poly.pdbx_strand_id
1 'polypeptide(L)'
;MKKTKSVSVNRYRCRLCGYVYSPLRGEPHNGIPEGTEFDDLPETYVCPVCGQQGKGKIGKWGFEAWRPTRYICSICGYVYDEKRGEPHRGIKPGTKFEDLPDDYTCPVCAIDPRISVRLGRIFKQGFEPLQSA
;
A
#
# COMPACT_ATOMS: atom_id res chain seq x y z
N MET A 1 -14.31 -13.71 16.84
CA MET A 1 -13.75 -12.64 15.98
C MET A 1 -13.82 -13.09 14.53
N LYS A 2 -14.43 -12.30 13.64
CA LYS A 2 -14.61 -12.67 12.23
C LYS A 2 -13.24 -12.59 11.55
N LYS A 3 -12.71 -13.73 11.07
CA LYS A 3 -11.50 -13.75 10.23
C LYS A 3 -11.88 -13.12 8.89
N THR A 4 -11.63 -11.84 8.72
CA THR A 4 -11.79 -11.16 7.44
C THR A 4 -10.80 -11.81 6.47
N LYS A 5 -11.30 -12.53 5.47
CA LYS A 5 -10.44 -13.07 4.40
C LYS A 5 -9.80 -11.87 3.71
N SER A 6 -8.51 -11.72 3.88
CA SER A 6 -7.76 -10.65 3.25
C SER A 6 -7.57 -11.00 1.77
N VAL A 7 -8.21 -10.23 0.89
CA VAL A 7 -8.04 -10.34 -0.55
C VAL A 7 -6.77 -9.59 -0.88
N SER A 8 -5.76 -10.28 -1.41
CA SER A 8 -4.58 -9.59 -1.88
C SER A 8 -4.89 -8.82 -3.14
N VAL A 9 -4.93 -7.51 -3.00
CA VAL A 9 -5.21 -6.59 -4.09
C VAL A 9 -3.93 -6.23 -4.83
N ASN A 10 -3.99 -6.24 -6.15
CA ASN A 10 -2.95 -5.64 -6.96
C ASN A 10 -3.22 -4.13 -7.02
N ARG A 11 -2.19 -3.33 -6.77
CA ARG A 11 -2.23 -1.88 -7.02
C ARG A 11 -1.57 -1.61 -8.35
N TYR A 12 -1.84 -0.43 -8.92
CA TYR A 12 -1.38 -0.10 -10.26
C TYR A 12 -0.73 1.28 -10.24
N ARG A 13 0.53 1.38 -10.65
CA ARG A 13 1.30 2.61 -10.66
C ARG A 13 1.28 3.20 -12.07
N CYS A 14 0.91 4.47 -12.20
CA CYS A 14 1.08 5.23 -13.42
C CYS A 14 2.57 5.38 -13.73
N ARG A 15 2.99 4.94 -14.91
CA ARG A 15 4.39 4.95 -15.36
C ARG A 15 4.97 6.36 -15.52
N LEU A 16 4.13 7.39 -15.63
CA LEU A 16 4.59 8.76 -15.85
C LEU A 16 4.73 9.57 -14.57
N CYS A 17 3.68 9.62 -13.73
CA CYS A 17 3.69 10.44 -12.52
C CYS A 17 3.80 9.63 -11.22
N GLY A 18 3.81 8.31 -11.29
CA GLY A 18 3.88 7.45 -10.11
C GLY A 18 2.60 7.37 -9.27
N TYR A 19 1.48 7.95 -9.72
CA TYR A 19 0.19 7.80 -9.04
C TYR A 19 -0.16 6.32 -8.89
N VAL A 20 -0.56 5.90 -7.70
CA VAL A 20 -0.94 4.51 -7.41
C VAL A 20 -2.46 4.41 -7.26
N TYR A 21 -3.09 3.72 -8.21
CA TYR A 21 -4.45 3.23 -8.08
C TYR A 21 -4.48 2.00 -7.16
N SER A 22 -5.42 1.97 -6.22
CA SER A 22 -5.63 0.86 -5.29
C SER A 22 -7.12 0.51 -5.26
N PRO A 23 -7.53 -0.73 -5.63
CA PRO A 23 -8.92 -1.16 -5.53
C PRO A 23 -9.51 -0.92 -4.14
N LEU A 24 -8.73 -1.19 -3.08
CA LEU A 24 -9.13 -0.94 -1.68
C LEU A 24 -9.48 0.51 -1.34
N ARG A 25 -9.12 1.48 -2.19
CA ARG A 25 -9.46 2.89 -1.99
C ARG A 25 -10.45 3.39 -3.04
N GLY A 26 -10.37 2.85 -4.26
CA GLY A 26 -11.06 3.41 -5.42
C GLY A 26 -10.67 4.88 -5.67
N GLU A 27 -11.52 5.60 -6.39
CA GLU A 27 -11.48 7.05 -6.56
C GLU A 27 -12.89 7.65 -6.49
N PRO A 28 -13.52 7.73 -5.31
CA PRO A 28 -14.94 8.12 -5.20
C PRO A 28 -15.25 9.50 -5.79
N HIS A 29 -14.31 10.44 -5.70
CA HIS A 29 -14.43 11.78 -6.30
C HIS A 29 -14.48 11.76 -7.85
N ASN A 30 -13.96 10.70 -8.47
CA ASN A 30 -13.97 10.48 -9.91
C ASN A 30 -15.03 9.45 -10.34
N GLY A 31 -15.95 9.08 -9.44
CA GLY A 31 -17.02 8.11 -9.72
C GLY A 31 -16.56 6.66 -9.75
N ILE A 32 -15.40 6.34 -9.18
CA ILE A 32 -14.89 4.96 -9.06
C ILE A 32 -15.04 4.52 -7.60
N PRO A 33 -15.98 3.64 -7.26
CA PRO A 33 -16.18 3.17 -5.90
C PRO A 33 -14.95 2.47 -5.30
N GLU A 34 -14.91 2.42 -3.96
CA GLU A 34 -14.03 1.50 -3.25
C GLU A 34 -14.33 0.06 -3.67
N GLY A 35 -13.29 -0.74 -3.88
CA GLY A 35 -13.38 -2.13 -4.30
C GLY A 35 -13.44 -2.34 -5.82
N THR A 36 -13.46 -1.29 -6.64
CA THR A 36 -13.39 -1.45 -8.10
C THR A 36 -12.01 -1.99 -8.50
N GLU A 37 -11.95 -3.17 -9.10
CA GLU A 37 -10.70 -3.72 -9.61
C GLU A 37 -10.22 -2.93 -10.84
N PHE A 38 -8.92 -2.97 -11.11
CA PHE A 38 -8.34 -2.18 -12.21
C PHE A 38 -8.87 -2.62 -13.59
N ASP A 39 -9.12 -3.91 -13.75
CA ASP A 39 -9.70 -4.46 -14.98
C ASP A 39 -11.15 -3.96 -15.19
N ASP A 40 -11.87 -3.72 -14.10
CA ASP A 40 -13.26 -3.23 -14.10
C ASP A 40 -13.40 -1.71 -14.27
N LEU A 41 -12.30 -0.96 -14.22
CA LEU A 41 -12.33 0.48 -14.51
C LEU A 41 -12.88 0.74 -15.93
N PRO A 42 -13.51 1.89 -16.19
CA PRO A 42 -13.98 2.18 -17.54
C PRO A 42 -12.80 2.30 -18.52
N GLU A 43 -13.01 1.99 -19.81
CA GLU A 43 -11.98 2.19 -20.85
C GLU A 43 -11.56 3.66 -21.00
N THR A 44 -12.46 4.57 -20.61
CA THR A 44 -12.23 6.01 -20.59
C THR A 44 -11.49 6.49 -19.34
N TYR A 45 -11.14 5.60 -18.41
CA TYR A 45 -10.37 5.95 -17.22
C TYR A 45 -9.06 6.62 -17.61
N VAL A 46 -8.76 7.74 -16.96
CA VAL A 46 -7.52 8.50 -17.13
C VAL A 46 -6.84 8.68 -15.78
N CYS A 47 -5.51 8.75 -15.79
CA CYS A 47 -4.76 9.03 -14.57
C CYS A 47 -5.22 10.37 -13.94
N PRO A 48 -5.69 10.40 -12.68
CA PRO A 48 -6.28 11.60 -12.09
C PRO A 48 -5.25 12.66 -11.72
N VAL A 49 -3.98 12.28 -11.54
CA VAL A 49 -2.90 13.21 -11.18
C VAL A 49 -2.34 13.90 -12.41
N CYS A 50 -2.01 13.10 -13.42
CA CYS A 50 -1.21 13.58 -14.54
C CYS A 50 -1.87 13.36 -15.87
N GLY A 51 -3.19 13.18 -15.97
CA GLY A 51 -3.92 12.75 -17.19
C GLY A 51 -3.74 13.65 -18.43
N GLN A 52 -2.51 13.94 -18.83
CA GLN A 52 -2.12 15.31 -19.18
C GLN A 52 -2.22 15.54 -20.68
N GLN A 53 -2.83 16.68 -20.96
CA GLN A 53 -2.67 17.45 -22.16
C GLN A 53 -1.17 17.73 -22.39
N GLY A 54 -0.73 17.54 -23.64
CA GLY A 54 0.66 17.77 -24.07
C GLY A 54 1.29 16.58 -24.80
N LYS A 55 0.95 15.33 -24.41
CA LYS A 55 1.36 14.11 -25.15
C LYS A 55 0.22 13.06 -25.34
N GLY A 56 -1.02 13.39 -24.98
CA GLY A 56 -2.20 12.52 -25.12
C GLY A 56 -2.72 11.98 -23.77
N LYS A 57 -3.98 11.53 -23.73
CA LYS A 57 -4.62 11.04 -22.48
C LYS A 57 -3.98 9.72 -22.03
N ILE A 58 -3.40 9.72 -20.83
CA ILE A 58 -2.89 8.50 -20.19
C ILE A 58 -4.08 7.71 -19.65
N GLY A 59 -4.51 6.71 -20.41
CA GLY A 59 -5.54 5.78 -20.00
C GLY A 59 -4.99 4.62 -19.18
N LYS A 60 -5.78 3.55 -19.03
CA LYS A 60 -5.36 2.29 -18.36
C LYS A 60 -4.00 1.76 -18.83
N TRP A 61 -3.67 1.92 -20.12
CA TRP A 61 -2.39 1.47 -20.72
C TRP A 61 -1.15 2.11 -20.09
N GLY A 62 -1.28 3.27 -19.47
CA GLY A 62 -0.17 3.98 -18.83
C GLY A 62 0.12 3.52 -17.40
N PHE A 63 -0.59 2.51 -16.91
CA PHE A 63 -0.41 1.93 -15.59
C PHE A 63 0.25 0.56 -15.68
N GLU A 64 0.97 0.19 -14.63
CA GLU A 64 1.55 -1.14 -14.46
C GLU A 64 1.24 -1.70 -13.09
N ALA A 65 1.14 -3.03 -13.00
CA ALA A 65 0.96 -3.71 -11.73
C ALA A 65 2.14 -3.37 -10.80
N TRP A 66 1.80 -2.84 -9.63
CA TRP A 66 2.74 -2.40 -8.62
C TRP A 66 2.35 -2.99 -7.27
N ARG A 67 3.17 -3.91 -6.77
CA ARG A 67 2.97 -4.54 -5.46
C ARG A 67 4.29 -4.59 -4.68
N PRO A 68 4.53 -3.65 -3.76
CA PRO A 68 5.69 -3.72 -2.87
C PRO A 68 5.57 -4.94 -1.95
N THR A 69 6.67 -5.67 -1.77
CA THR A 69 6.76 -6.82 -0.86
C THR A 69 7.57 -6.52 0.39
N ARG A 70 8.05 -5.28 0.49
CA ARG A 70 8.86 -4.76 1.58
C ARG A 70 8.35 -3.39 1.96
N TYR A 71 8.31 -3.12 3.26
CA TYR A 71 7.78 -1.89 3.81
C TYR A 71 8.73 -1.38 4.88
N ILE A 72 9.13 -0.12 4.79
CA ILE A 72 10.06 0.53 5.71
C ILE A 72 9.31 1.44 6.66
N CYS A 73 9.59 1.32 7.96
CA CYS A 73 9.10 2.26 8.95
C CYS A 73 9.77 3.63 8.71
N SER A 74 8.98 4.66 8.46
CA SER A 74 9.48 6.02 8.16
C SER A 74 10.19 6.69 9.35
N ILE A 75 10.03 6.13 10.56
CA ILE A 75 10.62 6.67 11.79
C ILE A 75 11.99 6.07 12.10
N CYS A 76 12.13 4.75 11.98
CA CYS A 76 13.34 4.05 12.43
C CYS A 76 14.03 3.22 11.34
N GLY A 77 13.46 3.15 10.14
CA GLY A 77 14.03 2.39 9.03
C GLY A 77 13.84 0.88 9.11
N TYR A 78 13.10 0.36 10.11
CA TYR A 78 12.80 -1.07 10.18
C TYR A 78 12.10 -1.55 8.90
N VAL A 79 12.58 -2.63 8.28
CA VAL A 79 12.00 -3.22 7.07
C VAL A 79 11.22 -4.48 7.41
N TYR A 80 9.90 -4.41 7.25
CA TYR A 80 9.06 -5.59 7.12
C TYR A 80 9.25 -6.19 5.72
N ASP A 81 9.64 -7.47 5.65
CA ASP A 81 9.76 -8.22 4.40
C ASP A 81 8.72 -9.34 4.43
N GLU A 82 7.78 -9.33 3.49
CA GLU A 82 6.73 -10.34 3.39
C GLU A 82 7.30 -11.75 3.29
N LYS A 83 8.41 -11.95 2.57
CA LYS A 83 9.04 -13.27 2.43
C LYS A 83 9.56 -13.78 3.78
N ARG A 84 9.99 -12.86 4.65
CA ARG A 84 10.52 -13.19 5.98
C ARG A 84 9.41 -13.34 7.02
N GLY A 85 8.38 -12.48 6.97
CA GLY A 85 7.40 -12.33 8.04
C GLY A 85 8.06 -11.95 9.38
N GLU A 86 7.34 -12.21 10.49
CA GLU A 86 7.86 -12.06 11.86
C GLU A 86 7.44 -13.26 12.74
N PRO A 87 8.05 -14.45 12.55
CA PRO A 87 7.57 -15.68 13.17
C PRO A 87 7.53 -15.62 14.71
N HIS A 88 8.50 -14.92 15.30
CA HIS A 88 8.59 -14.69 16.75
C HIS A 88 7.42 -13.88 17.33
N ARG A 89 6.68 -13.14 16.49
CA ARG A 89 5.47 -12.39 16.84
C ARG A 89 4.19 -13.03 16.28
N GLY A 90 4.28 -14.26 15.77
CA GLY A 90 3.14 -14.99 15.21
C GLY A 90 2.78 -14.61 13.77
N ILE A 91 3.58 -13.77 13.10
CA ILE A 91 3.40 -13.40 11.69
C ILE A 91 4.22 -14.35 10.84
N LYS A 92 3.58 -15.19 10.03
CA LYS A 92 4.27 -16.24 9.27
C LYS A 92 5.06 -15.65 8.09
N PRO A 93 6.11 -16.33 7.61
CA PRO A 93 6.72 -16.00 6.33
C PRO A 93 5.65 -16.07 5.22
N GLY A 94 5.69 -15.11 4.29
CA GLY A 94 4.71 -14.93 3.23
C GLY A 94 3.46 -14.13 3.63
N THR A 95 3.33 -13.70 4.89
CA THR A 95 2.21 -12.81 5.29
C THR A 95 2.37 -11.46 4.60
N LYS A 96 1.36 -11.02 3.84
CA LYS A 96 1.39 -9.74 3.14
C LYS A 96 1.27 -8.59 4.15
N PHE A 97 1.79 -7.42 3.81
CA PHE A 97 1.70 -6.27 4.71
C PHE A 97 0.24 -5.85 4.97
N GLU A 98 -0.63 -5.99 3.97
CA GLU A 98 -2.07 -5.75 4.08
C GLU A 98 -2.77 -6.76 5.00
N ASP A 99 -2.24 -7.97 5.08
CA ASP A 99 -2.78 -9.05 5.91
C ASP A 99 -2.35 -8.91 7.39
N LEU A 100 -1.48 -7.95 7.69
CA LEU A 100 -1.05 -7.68 9.06
C LEU A 100 -2.24 -7.19 9.91
N PRO A 101 -2.28 -7.55 11.21
CA PRO A 101 -3.29 -7.08 12.14
C PRO A 101 -3.44 -5.55 12.13
N ASP A 102 -4.65 -5.04 12.40
CA ASP A 102 -4.91 -3.59 12.43
C ASP A 102 -4.16 -2.88 13.56
N ASP A 103 -3.83 -3.61 14.63
CA ASP A 103 -2.99 -3.18 15.75
C ASP A 103 -1.49 -3.49 15.55
N TYR A 104 -1.08 -3.90 14.34
CA TYR A 104 0.33 -4.10 14.04
C TYR A 104 1.12 -2.82 14.30
N THR A 105 2.18 -2.97 15.09
CA THR A 105 3.07 -1.90 15.53
C THR A 105 4.51 -2.23 15.17
N CYS A 106 5.27 -1.20 14.80
CA CYS A 106 6.68 -1.34 14.47
C CYS A 106 7.46 -1.99 15.63
N PRO A 107 8.12 -3.14 15.41
CA PRO A 107 8.78 -3.89 16.48
C PRO A 107 9.97 -3.16 17.09
N VAL A 108 10.50 -2.15 16.41
CA VAL A 108 11.68 -1.40 16.85
C VAL A 108 11.26 -0.16 17.62
N CYS A 109 10.58 0.78 16.95
CA CYS A 109 10.35 2.11 17.52
C CYS A 109 9.02 2.25 18.27
N ALA A 110 8.04 1.36 18.07
CA ALA A 110 6.76 1.49 18.78
C ALA A 110 6.84 1.02 20.25
N ILE A 111 7.94 0.37 20.64
CA ILE A 111 8.22 -0.05 22.02
C ILE A 111 9.24 0.86 22.72
N ASP A 112 9.90 1.77 21.98
CA ASP A 112 10.86 2.72 22.57
C ASP A 112 10.10 3.84 23.29
N PRO A 113 10.25 4.00 24.62
CA PRO A 113 9.54 5.03 25.39
C PRO A 113 9.80 6.45 24.89
N ARG A 114 11.00 6.76 24.41
CA ARG A 114 11.36 8.11 23.94
C ARG A 114 10.62 8.46 22.65
N ILE A 115 10.43 7.46 21.79
CA ILE A 115 9.69 7.63 20.53
C ILE A 115 8.19 7.63 20.82
N SER A 116 7.69 6.67 21.60
CA SER A 116 6.26 6.52 21.86
C SER A 116 5.65 7.68 22.64
N VAL A 117 6.40 8.31 23.56
CA VAL A 117 5.92 9.50 24.30
C VAL A 117 5.75 10.70 23.36
N ARG A 118 6.59 10.83 22.34
CA ARG A 118 6.60 12.00 21.44
C ARG A 118 5.70 11.84 20.22
N LEU A 119 5.68 10.66 19.62
CA LEU A 119 5.00 10.39 18.35
C LEU A 119 3.82 9.41 18.48
N GLY A 120 3.62 8.82 19.65
CA GLY A 120 2.70 7.69 19.83
C GLY A 120 3.26 6.37 19.32
N ARG A 121 2.45 5.31 19.39
CA ARG A 121 2.81 4.00 18.80
C ARG A 121 2.80 4.10 17.28
N ILE A 122 3.85 3.59 16.65
CA ILE A 122 3.97 3.58 15.19
C ILE A 122 3.25 2.35 14.63
N PHE A 123 2.04 2.57 14.12
CA PHE A 123 1.18 1.56 13.50
C PHE A 123 1.48 1.36 12.01
N LYS A 124 0.69 0.53 11.30
CA LYS A 124 0.81 0.27 9.85
C LYS A 124 0.94 1.54 9.01
N GLN A 125 0.29 2.64 9.41
CA GLN A 125 0.31 3.92 8.70
C GLN A 125 1.69 4.60 8.71
N GLY A 126 2.57 4.24 9.65
CA GLY A 126 3.96 4.73 9.70
C GLY A 126 4.94 3.92 8.86
N PHE A 127 4.45 3.03 7.99
CA PHE A 127 5.25 2.26 7.06
C PHE A 127 5.01 2.74 5.63
N GLU A 128 6.10 2.85 4.89
CA GLU A 128 6.09 3.21 3.48
C GLU A 128 6.55 2.02 2.63
N PRO A 129 5.92 1.79 1.47
CA PRO A 129 6.41 0.86 0.47
C PRO A 129 7.88 1.09 0.14
N LEU A 130 8.71 0.09 0.41
CA LEU A 130 10.09 0.12 -0.05
C LEU A 130 10.07 -0.18 -1.55
N GLN A 131 10.30 0.85 -2.36
CA GLN A 131 10.45 0.65 -3.80
C GLN A 131 11.59 -0.34 -4.01
N SER A 132 11.31 -1.45 -4.67
CA SER A 132 12.37 -2.38 -5.08
C SER A 132 13.28 -1.60 -6.02
N ALA A 133 14.56 -1.51 -5.68
CA ALA A 133 15.59 -1.05 -6.61
C ALA A 133 15.66 -2.00 -7.81
#